data_AF-A0A171ACE1-F1
#
_entry.id   AF-A0A171ACE1-F1
#
_cell.length_a   1.000
_cell.length_b   1.000
_cell.length_c   1.000
_cell.angle_alpha   90.00
_cell.angle_beta   90.00
_cell.angle_gamma   90.00
#
_symmetry.space_group_name_H-M   'P 1'
#
loop_
_entity.id
_entity.type
_entity.pdbx_description
1 polymer ?
#
loop_
_entity_poly.entity_id
_entity_poly.type
_entity_poly.pdbx_seq_one_letter_code
_entity_poly.pdbx_strand_id
1 'polypeptide(L)'
;MDLALGLSPDVPAAVLDVLRQHLGLDAESGGSGMGDEVPGFVPLLFCRGPAKRIGGVLTGELVRGDGHWSLTARQEIHAGLLPELEELVEMLARNARTEGVIGRARFHEDDIPELLISRSGKMVRMPLRAAESADS
;
A
#
# COMPACT_ATOMS: atom_id res chain seq x y z
N MET A 1 3.73 -5.72 -4.81
CA MET A 1 3.89 -4.43 -4.11
C MET A 1 3.98 -4.69 -2.62
N ASP A 2 4.86 -3.99 -1.92
CA ASP A 2 4.93 -3.96 -0.46
C ASP A 2 4.87 -2.50 0.01
N LEU A 3 4.08 -2.20 1.04
CA LEU A 3 4.00 -0.91 1.72
C LEU A 3 4.32 -1.10 3.19
N ALA A 4 5.08 -0.16 3.75
CA ALA A 4 5.40 -0.11 5.17
C ALA A 4 5.68 1.35 5.55
N LEU A 5 4.77 1.98 6.29
CA LEU A 5 4.92 3.36 6.75
C LEU A 5 4.14 3.63 8.03
N GLY A 6 4.62 4.61 8.80
CA GLY A 6 3.82 5.28 9.81
C GLY A 6 3.10 6.48 9.21
N LEU A 7 1.84 6.69 9.57
CA LEU A 7 1.07 7.88 9.24
C LEU A 7 1.32 8.98 10.27
N SER A 8 1.19 10.23 9.85
CA SER A 8 1.23 11.40 10.74
C SER A 8 0.21 11.23 11.87
N PRO A 9 0.52 11.63 13.11
CA PRO A 9 -0.45 11.65 14.21
C PRO A 9 -1.73 12.46 13.88
N ASP A 10 -1.59 13.48 13.04
CA ASP A 10 -2.66 14.38 12.60
C ASP A 10 -3.34 13.91 11.30
N VAL A 11 -3.16 12.65 10.91
CA VAL A 11 -3.77 12.11 9.69
C VAL A 11 -5.30 12.32 9.73
N PRO A 12 -5.91 12.93 8.68
CA PRO A 12 -7.34 13.18 8.67
C PRO A 12 -8.15 11.89 8.77
N ALA A 13 -9.27 11.92 9.50
CA ALA A 13 -10.16 10.76 9.64
C ALA A 13 -10.61 10.19 8.28
N ALA A 14 -10.93 11.06 7.32
CA ALA A 14 -11.30 10.66 5.96
C ALA A 14 -10.21 9.84 5.24
N VAL A 15 -8.93 10.10 5.51
CA VAL A 15 -7.82 9.31 4.96
C VAL A 15 -7.79 7.91 5.58
N LEU A 16 -8.06 7.82 6.88
CA LEU A 16 -8.17 6.52 7.56
C LEU A 16 -9.39 5.72 7.07
N ASP A 17 -10.51 6.38 6.77
CA ASP A 17 -11.69 5.72 6.23
C ASP A 17 -11.43 5.15 4.84
N VAL A 18 -10.79 5.91 3.94
CA VAL A 18 -10.33 5.41 2.63
C VAL A 18 -9.41 4.19 2.79
N LEU A 19 -8.49 4.21 3.77
CA LEU A 19 -7.62 3.06 4.02
C LEU A 19 -8.38 1.85 4.54
N ARG A 20 -9.36 2.02 5.43
CA ARG A 20 -10.21 0.93 5.91
C ARG A 20 -11.00 0.30 4.77
N GLN A 21 -11.52 1.09 3.84
CA GLN A 21 -12.19 0.58 2.63
C GLN A 21 -11.24 -0.26 1.77
N HIS A 22 -10.04 0.25 1.45
CA HIS A 22 -9.07 -0.52 0.67
C HIS A 22 -8.57 -1.78 1.39
N LEU A 23 -8.64 -1.82 2.72
CA LEU A 23 -8.31 -2.99 3.54
C LEU A 23 -9.51 -3.91 3.81
N GLY A 24 -10.72 -3.54 3.35
CA GLY A 24 -11.97 -4.23 3.62
C GLY A 24 -12.35 -4.32 5.10
N LEU A 25 -11.89 -3.38 5.93
CA LEU A 25 -12.18 -3.36 7.37
C LEU A 25 -13.59 -2.82 7.69
N ASP A 26 -14.23 -2.13 6.74
CA ASP A 26 -15.57 -1.57 6.93
C ASP A 26 -16.69 -2.60 6.74
N ALA A 27 -16.39 -3.78 6.18
CA ALA A 27 -17.36 -4.86 5.94
C ALA A 27 -17.78 -5.63 7.21
N GLU A 28 -17.07 -5.46 8.32
CA GLU A 28 -17.24 -6.29 9.53
C GLU A 28 -18.19 -5.68 10.59
N SER A 29 -18.80 -4.51 10.33
CA SER A 29 -19.85 -3.95 11.20
C SER A 29 -21.23 -4.57 10.92
N GLY A 30 -21.39 -5.85 11.25
CA GLY A 30 -22.67 -6.41 11.75
C GLY A 30 -23.91 -6.41 10.85
N GLY A 31 -23.78 -6.44 9.52
CA GLY A 31 -24.91 -6.62 8.61
C GLY A 31 -24.66 -7.75 7.63
N SER A 32 -25.44 -8.84 7.73
CA SER A 32 -25.59 -9.75 6.60
C SER A 32 -26.28 -8.99 5.46
N GLY A 33 -25.50 -8.50 4.52
CA GLY A 33 -25.99 -7.83 3.34
C GLY A 33 -24.78 -7.24 2.63
N MET A 34 -24.71 -7.42 1.32
CA MET A 34 -23.93 -6.58 0.42
C MET A 34 -23.82 -5.17 0.99
N GLY A 35 -22.72 -4.87 1.70
CA GLY A 35 -22.40 -3.50 2.07
C GLY A 35 -22.20 -2.78 0.75
N ASP A 36 -22.91 -1.67 0.54
CA ASP A 36 -22.93 -0.88 -0.69
C ASP A 36 -21.59 -0.99 -1.41
N GLU A 37 -21.52 -1.93 -2.36
CA GLU A 37 -20.33 -2.17 -3.15
C GLU A 37 -20.28 -0.95 -4.04
N VAL A 38 -19.49 0.07 -3.66
CA VAL A 38 -19.43 1.34 -4.38
C VAL A 38 -19.13 0.99 -5.83
N PRO A 39 -20.09 1.18 -6.78
CA PRO A 39 -19.93 0.65 -8.11
C PRO A 39 -18.67 1.23 -8.75
N GLY A 40 -17.73 0.36 -9.13
CA GLY A 40 -16.44 0.76 -9.70
C GLY A 40 -15.30 0.97 -8.71
N PHE A 41 -15.49 0.76 -7.40
CA PHE A 41 -14.40 0.75 -6.43
C PHE A 41 -13.80 -0.64 -6.30
N VAL A 42 -12.46 -0.73 -6.37
CA VAL A 42 -11.73 -1.98 -6.15
C VAL A 42 -10.80 -1.83 -4.95
N PRO A 43 -11.04 -2.57 -3.85
CA PRO A 43 -10.13 -2.60 -2.71
C PRO A 43 -8.73 -3.08 -3.11
N LEU A 44 -7.70 -2.25 -2.89
CA LEU A 44 -6.33 -2.53 -3.37
C LEU A 44 -5.48 -3.28 -2.34
N LEU A 45 -5.85 -3.22 -1.06
CA LEU A 45 -5.11 -3.81 0.05
C LEU A 45 -5.89 -4.94 0.75
N PHE A 46 -7.08 -5.27 0.23
CA PHE A 46 -7.99 -6.29 0.72
C PHE A 46 -7.68 -7.61 0.04
N CYS A 47 -6.70 -8.33 0.55
CA CYS A 47 -6.51 -9.73 0.22
C CYS A 47 -5.65 -10.35 1.32
N ARG A 48 -6.21 -11.38 1.97
CA ARG A 48 -5.50 -12.25 2.91
C ARG A 48 -5.54 -13.65 2.33
N GLY A 49 -4.41 -14.12 1.82
CA GLY A 49 -4.37 -15.39 1.09
C GLY A 49 -3.05 -15.58 0.34
N PRO A 50 -2.87 -16.72 -0.34
CA PRO A 50 -1.63 -16.99 -1.06
C PRO A 50 -1.45 -16.02 -2.24
N ALA A 51 -0.24 -15.50 -2.40
CA ALA A 51 0.17 -14.76 -3.59
C ALA A 51 0.42 -15.76 -4.74
N LYS A 52 -0.17 -15.51 -5.91
CA LYS A 52 -0.19 -16.49 -7.02
C LYS A 52 1.09 -16.47 -7.87
N ARG A 53 1.75 -15.32 -7.99
CA ARG A 53 2.93 -15.09 -8.85
C ARG A 53 4.23 -14.90 -8.08
N ILE A 54 4.18 -14.26 -6.91
CA ILE A 54 5.38 -13.94 -6.11
C ILE A 54 5.57 -14.88 -4.91
N GLY A 55 4.62 -15.78 -4.67
CA GLY A 55 4.63 -16.71 -3.54
C GLY A 55 4.46 -16.04 -2.17
N GLY A 56 4.24 -16.84 -1.13
CA GLY A 56 3.95 -16.36 0.22
C GLY A 56 2.51 -15.85 0.36
N VAL A 57 2.28 -14.94 1.31
CA VAL A 57 0.93 -14.48 1.70
C VAL A 57 0.75 -12.99 1.38
N LEU A 58 -0.44 -12.64 0.88
CA LEU A 58 -0.93 -11.28 0.75
C LEU A 58 -1.44 -10.79 2.11
N THR A 59 -1.07 -9.58 2.47
CA THR A 59 -1.39 -9.00 3.79
C THR A 59 -1.81 -7.54 3.66
N GLY A 60 -2.59 -7.09 4.62
CA GLY A 60 -3.04 -5.71 4.78
C GLY A 60 -3.43 -5.50 6.23
N GLU A 61 -2.67 -4.64 6.91
CA GLU A 61 -2.84 -4.35 8.32
C GLU A 61 -2.68 -2.86 8.59
N LEU A 62 -3.65 -2.31 9.31
CA LEU A 62 -3.62 -0.94 9.82
C LEU A 62 -3.72 -1.02 11.34
N VAL A 63 -2.61 -0.70 12.02
CA VAL A 63 -2.48 -0.85 13.47
C VAL A 63 -2.33 0.52 14.11
N ARG A 64 -3.05 0.75 15.21
CA ARG A 64 -2.88 1.93 16.04
C ARG A 64 -1.83 1.64 17.12
N GLY A 65 -0.76 2.41 17.14
CA GLY A 65 0.29 2.38 18.17
C GLY A 65 0.28 3.64 19.03
N ASP A 66 1.45 4.00 19.57
CA ASP A 66 1.71 5.17 20.44
C ASP A 66 1.35 6.51 19.76
N GLY A 67 0.06 6.83 19.70
CA GLY A 67 -0.47 8.07 19.15
C GLY A 67 -0.45 8.19 17.62
N HIS A 68 -0.14 7.12 16.88
CA HIS A 68 -0.12 7.13 15.43
C HIS A 68 -0.58 5.80 14.83
N TRP A 69 -0.84 5.80 13.52
CA TRP A 69 -1.22 4.62 12.76
C TRP A 69 -0.02 4.10 11.95
N SER A 70 0.10 2.79 11.85
CA SER A 70 1.09 2.11 11.02
C SER A 70 0.37 1.23 10.01
N LEU A 71 0.77 1.35 8.74
CA LEU A 71 0.26 0.54 7.64
C LEU A 71 1.35 -0.39 7.15
N THR A 72 1.02 -1.68 7.06
CA THR A 72 1.79 -2.67 6.33
C THR A 72 0.87 -3.37 5.34
N ALA A 73 1.34 -3.56 4.11
CA ALA A 73 0.59 -4.30 3.10
C ALA A 73 1.51 -4.99 2.10
N ARG A 74 1.14 -6.19 1.68
CA ARG A 74 1.80 -6.96 0.63
C ARG A 74 0.76 -7.45 -0.35
N GLN A 75 0.83 -6.99 -1.59
CA GLN A 75 -0.22 -7.19 -2.58
C GLN A 75 0.31 -7.60 -3.96
N GLU A 76 -0.46 -8.44 -4.66
CA GLU A 76 -0.37 -8.65 -6.11
C GLU A 76 -1.49 -7.86 -6.77
N ILE A 77 -1.13 -6.79 -7.47
CA ILE A 77 -2.10 -5.87 -8.07
C ILE A 77 -2.01 -6.02 -9.59
N HIS A 78 -3.17 -6.10 -10.24
CA HIS A 78 -3.24 -6.13 -11.70
C HIS A 78 -2.74 -4.81 -12.28
N ALA A 79 -1.98 -4.85 -13.38
CA ALA A 79 -1.39 -3.64 -13.99
C ALA A 79 -2.45 -2.59 -14.39
N GLY A 80 -3.68 -3.02 -14.69
CA GLY A 80 -4.80 -2.12 -14.95
C GLY A 80 -5.27 -1.29 -13.75
N LEU A 81 -4.82 -1.58 -12.53
CA LEU A 81 -5.12 -0.84 -11.30
C LEU A 81 -3.95 0.03 -10.83
N LEU A 82 -2.94 0.25 -11.69
CA LEU A 82 -1.78 1.06 -11.34
C LEU A 82 -2.12 2.54 -11.09
N PRO A 83 -3.01 3.20 -11.87
CA PRO A 83 -3.39 4.58 -11.59
C PRO A 83 -4.00 4.74 -10.19
N GLU A 84 -4.92 3.86 -9.81
CA GLU A 84 -5.59 3.86 -8.50
C GLU A 84 -4.60 3.57 -7.37
N LEU A 85 -3.65 2.66 -7.61
CA LEU A 85 -2.56 2.40 -6.67
C LEU A 85 -1.66 3.64 -6.51
N GLU A 86 -1.32 4.33 -7.59
CA GLU A 86 -0.51 5.56 -7.54
C GLU A 86 -1.22 6.66 -6.75
N GLU A 87 -2.52 6.86 -6.99
CA GLU A 87 -3.32 7.81 -6.23
C GLU A 87 -3.36 7.47 -4.73
N LEU A 88 -3.54 6.18 -4.39
CA LEU A 88 -3.52 5.71 -3.02
C LEU A 88 -2.14 5.96 -2.36
N VAL A 89 -1.05 5.60 -3.02
CA VAL A 89 0.30 5.77 -2.47
C VAL A 89 0.69 7.25 -2.39
N GLU A 90 0.23 8.09 -3.32
CA GLU A 90 0.41 9.54 -3.27
C GLU A 90 -0.35 10.15 -2.09
N MET A 91 -1.59 9.69 -1.82
CA MET A 91 -2.32 10.06 -0.59
C MET A 91 -1.57 9.63 0.67
N LEU A 92 -1.00 8.42 0.69
CA LEU A 92 -0.19 7.91 1.78
C LEU A 92 1.08 8.75 1.99
N ALA A 93 1.77 9.13 0.91
CA ALA A 93 2.98 9.95 0.97
C ALA A 93 2.72 11.32 1.59
N ARG A 94 1.61 11.98 1.24
CA ARG A 94 1.16 13.25 1.85
C ARG A 94 0.93 13.15 3.35
N ASN A 95 0.50 11.98 3.83
CA ASN A 95 0.14 11.74 5.22
C ASN A 95 1.17 10.89 5.95
N ALA A 96 2.35 10.65 5.37
CA ALA A 96 3.41 9.89 5.99
C ALA A 96 4.01 10.68 7.16
N ARG A 97 4.37 9.98 8.23
CA ARG A 97 5.01 10.56 9.41
C ARG A 97 6.41 11.11 9.11
N THR A 98 7.12 10.46 8.19
CA THR A 98 8.50 10.79 7.84
C THR A 98 8.68 10.73 6.33
N GLU A 99 9.55 11.59 5.80
CA GLU A 99 10.08 11.40 4.45
C GLU A 99 10.94 10.13 4.37
N GLY A 100 11.09 9.58 3.16
CA GLY A 100 11.89 8.39 2.89
C GLY A 100 11.07 7.26 2.25
N VAL A 101 11.62 6.05 2.29
CA VAL A 101 11.00 4.87 1.67
C VAL A 101 9.73 4.49 2.43
N ILE A 102 8.61 4.42 1.72
CA ILE A 102 7.31 4.00 2.24
C ILE A 102 6.86 2.64 1.68
N GLY A 103 7.62 2.09 0.72
CA GLY A 103 7.35 0.80 0.14
C GLY A 103 8.17 0.51 -1.11
N ARG A 104 7.75 -0.52 -1.85
CA ARG A 104 8.33 -0.93 -3.13
C ARG A 104 7.29 -1.55 -4.05
N ALA A 105 7.48 -1.38 -5.35
CA ALA A 105 6.69 -2.01 -6.39
C ALA A 105 7.61 -2.80 -7.33
N ARG A 106 7.10 -3.90 -7.90
CA ARG A 106 7.84 -4.72 -8.86
C ARG A 106 6.83 -5.27 -9.85
N PHE A 107 7.06 -5.08 -11.14
CA PHE A 107 6.31 -5.80 -12.15
C PHE A 107 6.74 -7.26 -12.17
N HIS A 108 5.85 -8.14 -12.58
CA HIS A 108 6.18 -9.57 -12.60
C HIS A 108 7.26 -9.92 -13.62
N GLU A 109 7.43 -9.11 -14.67
CA GLU A 109 8.50 -9.25 -15.67
C GLU A 109 9.85 -8.73 -15.17
N ASP A 110 9.88 -7.98 -14.06
CA ASP A 110 11.09 -7.35 -13.54
C ASP A 110 11.67 -8.10 -12.35
N ASP A 111 12.99 -8.27 -12.37
CA ASP A 111 13.72 -8.85 -11.23
C ASP A 111 13.96 -7.84 -10.11
N ILE A 112 14.09 -6.56 -10.47
CA ILE A 112 14.48 -5.50 -9.55
C ILE A 112 13.26 -4.61 -9.24
N PRO A 113 12.90 -4.40 -7.96
CA PRO A 113 11.81 -3.51 -7.61
C PRO A 113 12.20 -2.03 -7.72
N GLU A 114 11.20 -1.19 -7.91
CA GLU A 114 11.29 0.25 -7.67
C GLU A 114 10.94 0.56 -6.22
N LEU A 115 11.66 1.51 -5.61
CA LEU A 115 11.28 2.06 -4.32
C LEU A 115 10.19 3.13 -4.48
N LEU A 116 9.24 3.12 -3.55
CA LEU A 116 8.24 4.17 -3.40
C LEU A 116 8.69 5.08 -2.26
N ILE A 117 8.98 6.34 -2.55
CA ILE A 117 9.58 7.29 -1.62
C ILE A 117 8.61 8.45 -1.39
N SER A 118 8.29 8.74 -0.12
CA SER A 118 7.65 10.00 0.25
C SER A 118 8.71 11.10 0.34
N ARG A 119 8.56 12.13 -0.47
CA ARG A 119 9.43 13.31 -0.49
C ARG A 119 8.58 14.55 -0.62
N SER A 120 8.63 15.40 0.40
CA SER A 120 7.86 16.65 0.47
C SER A 120 6.37 16.44 0.21
N GLY A 121 5.82 15.35 0.79
CA GLY A 121 4.42 14.95 0.65
C GLY A 121 4.05 14.37 -0.71
N LYS A 122 5.01 14.11 -1.61
CA LYS A 122 4.76 13.48 -2.92
C LYS A 122 5.38 12.09 -2.97
N MET A 123 4.75 11.19 -3.71
CA MET A 123 5.31 9.90 -4.05
C MET A 123 6.28 10.06 -5.22
N VAL A 124 7.48 9.52 -5.05
CA VAL A 124 8.50 9.41 -6.10
C VAL A 124 8.87 7.94 -6.25
N ARG A 125 8.87 7.45 -7.49
CA ARG A 125 9.43 6.14 -7.84
C ARG A 125 10.92 6.27 -8.09
N MET A 126 11.70 5.42 -7.44
CA MET A 126 13.14 5.34 -7.65
C MET A 126 13.51 3.92 -8.07
N PRO A 127 13.94 3.71 -9.33
CA PRO A 127 14.38 2.40 -9.77
C PRO A 127 15.66 2.02 -9.03
N LEU A 128 15.71 0.78 -8.53
CA LEU A 128 16.95 0.22 -8.03
C LEU A 128 17.78 -0.34 -9.19
N ARG A 129 19.08 -0.49 -8.96
CA ARG A 129 20.00 -1.16 -9.88
C ARG A 129 20.72 -2.26 -9.11
N ALA A 130 21.06 -3.33 -9.82
CA ALA A 130 21.96 -4.33 -9.27
C ALA A 130 23.28 -3.64 -8.90
N ALA A 131 23.84 -3.99 -7.74
CA ALA A 131 25.20 -3.60 -7.44
C ALA A 131 26.11 -4.24 -8.48
N GLU A 132 27.01 -3.47 -9.08
CA GLU A 132 28.06 -4.05 -9.92
C GLU A 132 28.91 -4.94 -9.01
N SER A 133 28.96 -6.23 -9.31
CA SER A 133 29.86 -7.15 -8.65
C SER A 133 31.28 -6.63 -8.89
N ALA A 134 31.97 -6.20 -7.85
CA ALA A 134 33.42 -6.02 -7.92
C ALA A 134 34.02 -7.42 -8.02
N ASP A 135 34.11 -7.96 -9.25
CA ASP A 135 34.93 -9.12 -9.53
C ASP A 135 36.36 -8.76 -9.10
N SER A 136 36.84 -9.46 -8.07
CA SER A 136 38.22 -9.39 -7.57
C SER A 136 38.93 -10.70 -7.90
#